data_AF-A0A9N9ITA4-F1
#
_entry.id   AF-A0A9N9ITA4-F1
#
_cell.length_a   1.000
_cell.length_b   1.000
_cell.length_c   1.000
_cell.angle_alpha   90.00
_cell.angle_beta   90.00
_cell.angle_gamma   90.00
#
_symmetry.space_group_name_H-M   'P 1'
#
loop_
_entity.id
_entity.type
_entity.pdbx_description
1 polymer ?
#
loop_
_entity_poly.entity_id
_entity_poly.type
_entity_poly.pdbx_seq_one_letter_code
_entity_poly.pdbx_strand_id
1 'polypeptide(L)'
;CLATALIKISKAICNLSITNTRNKFLQAKFSLENLETKIEELKEAQESAEHDEWTERVARIEAAKKSLDTTMQTLLDQTFVDNLQLRLSKINRHKKWRKKHIKKLQMVRDERQRRRETLHKTIDEWRTEWIAKELALKREQGRRREAEKRVQEAEANRSKHRELSKLLEKVKKLRDLRRERLKREGHFFPEEDDEFFNKVASLNDEMKIEEARLDQERNAAAEHKRNEAMDVGMKEREKERDPVYEYWHKAEFDIDNLISIRRQWDAFLVVPGTIGSSCVPPSFVDPSPPANYVWASCLTHGLN
;
A
#
# COMPACT_ATOMS: atom_id res chain seq x y z
N CYS A 1 2.68 -40.40 -55.26
CA CYS A 1 2.73 -39.05 -55.86
C CYS A 1 1.39 -38.55 -56.43
N LEU A 2 0.64 -39.37 -57.18
CA LEU A 2 -0.66 -38.95 -57.76
C LEU A 2 -1.75 -38.68 -56.72
N ALA A 3 -1.87 -39.50 -55.67
CA ALA A 3 -2.86 -39.28 -54.59
C ALA A 3 -2.63 -37.97 -53.83
N THR A 4 -1.37 -37.64 -53.53
CA THR A 4 -0.98 -36.38 -52.88
C THR A 4 -1.21 -35.15 -53.76
N ALA A 5 -1.11 -35.30 -55.09
CA ALA A 5 -1.42 -34.23 -56.04
C ALA A 5 -2.93 -34.01 -56.18
N LEU A 6 -3.73 -35.08 -56.26
CA LEU A 6 -5.20 -35.01 -56.28
C LEU A 6 -5.77 -34.41 -54.99
N ILE A 7 -5.22 -34.74 -53.82
CA ILE A 7 -5.61 -34.15 -52.53
C ILE A 7 -5.26 -32.65 -52.49
N LYS A 8 -4.11 -32.24 -53.06
CA LYS A 8 -3.74 -30.82 -53.18
C LYS A 8 -4.63 -30.05 -54.15
N ILE A 9 -4.99 -30.65 -55.28
CA ILE A 9 -5.90 -30.06 -56.28
C ILE A 9 -7.33 -29.94 -55.72
N SER A 10 -7.84 -30.99 -55.05
CA SER A 10 -9.10 -30.96 -54.31
C SER A 10 -9.13 -29.89 -53.20
N LYS A 11 -8.04 -29.76 -52.43
CA LYS A 11 -7.87 -28.68 -51.45
C LYS A 11 -7.81 -27.30 -52.08
N ALA A 12 -7.23 -27.15 -53.28
CA ALA A 12 -7.15 -25.89 -53.99
C ALA A 12 -8.51 -25.44 -54.54
N ILE A 13 -9.32 -26.38 -55.02
CA ILE A 13 -10.70 -26.14 -55.50
C ILE A 13 -11.62 -25.74 -54.32
N CYS A 14 -11.41 -26.32 -53.14
CA CYS A 14 -12.16 -25.97 -51.91
C CYS A 14 -11.62 -24.74 -51.17
N ASN A 15 -10.63 -24.03 -51.71
CA ASN A 15 -9.93 -22.94 -51.04
C ASN A 15 -10.45 -21.53 -51.35
N LEU A 16 -11.66 -21.42 -51.90
CA LEU A 16 -12.25 -20.10 -52.14
C LEU A 16 -12.42 -19.31 -50.83
N SER A 17 -11.85 -18.11 -50.79
CA SER A 17 -12.11 -17.12 -49.74
C SER A 17 -13.63 -16.93 -49.58
N ILE A 18 -14.10 -16.59 -48.38
CA ILE A 18 -15.51 -16.21 -48.16
C ILE A 18 -15.89 -15.04 -49.07
N THR A 19 -14.94 -14.14 -49.34
CA THR A 19 -15.10 -13.05 -50.31
C THR A 19 -15.28 -13.58 -51.73
N ASN A 20 -14.49 -14.58 -52.14
CA ASN A 20 -14.64 -15.18 -53.47
C ASN A 20 -15.94 -15.98 -53.60
N THR A 21 -16.37 -16.64 -52.52
CA THR A 21 -17.67 -17.34 -52.47
C THR A 21 -18.80 -16.33 -52.63
N ARG A 22 -18.74 -15.21 -51.89
CA ARG A 22 -19.68 -14.09 -52.04
C ARG A 22 -19.69 -13.54 -53.47
N ASN A 23 -18.52 -13.37 -54.08
CA ASN A 23 -18.42 -12.88 -55.47
C ASN A 23 -19.04 -13.86 -56.48
N LYS A 24 -18.86 -15.17 -56.30
CA LYS A 24 -19.51 -16.19 -57.13
C LYS A 24 -21.05 -16.16 -56.99
N PHE A 25 -21.57 -15.99 -55.78
CA PHE A 25 -23.01 -15.80 -55.58
C PHE A 25 -23.54 -14.53 -56.26
N LEU A 26 -22.79 -13.43 -56.19
CA LEU A 26 -23.13 -12.19 -56.88
C LEU A 26 -23.08 -12.35 -58.42
N GLN A 27 -22.08 -13.06 -58.93
CA GLN A 27 -21.95 -13.37 -60.36
C GLN A 27 -23.10 -14.24 -60.86
N ALA A 28 -23.52 -15.25 -60.09
CA ALA A 28 -24.67 -16.08 -60.41
C ALA A 28 -25.96 -15.24 -60.43
N LYS A 29 -26.16 -14.35 -59.45
CA LYS A 29 -27.29 -13.41 -59.43
C LYS A 29 -27.33 -12.51 -60.67
N PHE A 30 -26.21 -11.89 -61.02
CA PHE A 30 -26.11 -11.05 -62.21
C PHE A 30 -26.33 -11.82 -63.51
N SER A 31 -25.85 -13.06 -63.59
CA SER A 31 -26.06 -13.93 -64.76
C SER A 31 -27.53 -14.35 -64.90
N LEU A 32 -28.25 -14.49 -63.78
CA LEU A 32 -29.69 -14.74 -63.76
C LEU A 32 -30.48 -13.50 -64.23
N GLU A 33 -30.16 -12.32 -63.71
CA GLU A 33 -30.78 -11.05 -64.16
C GLU A 33 -30.56 -10.84 -65.68
N ASN A 34 -29.36 -11.10 -66.20
CA ASN A 34 -29.04 -11.03 -67.63
C ASN A 34 -29.76 -12.10 -68.49
N LEU A 35 -30.11 -13.24 -67.91
CA LEU A 35 -30.92 -14.24 -68.60
C LEU A 35 -32.38 -13.82 -68.67
N GLU A 36 -32.91 -13.27 -67.59
CA GLU A 36 -34.27 -12.74 -67.53
C GLU A 36 -34.47 -11.62 -68.56
N THR A 37 -33.53 -10.68 -68.67
CA THR A 37 -33.61 -9.60 -69.67
C THR A 37 -33.59 -10.13 -71.10
N LYS A 38 -32.70 -11.08 -71.42
CA LYS A 38 -32.62 -11.67 -72.77
C LYS A 38 -33.84 -12.50 -73.13
N ILE A 39 -34.45 -13.17 -72.15
CA ILE A 39 -35.70 -13.89 -72.35
C ILE A 39 -36.83 -12.91 -72.66
N GLU A 40 -36.86 -11.76 -71.98
CA GLU A 40 -37.86 -10.71 -72.24
C GLU A 40 -37.66 -10.08 -73.64
N GLU A 41 -36.42 -9.75 -74.02
CA GLU A 41 -36.07 -9.29 -75.38
C GLU A 41 -36.48 -10.29 -76.47
N LEU A 42 -36.40 -11.61 -76.20
CA LEU A 42 -36.83 -12.65 -77.13
C LEU A 42 -38.37 -12.69 -77.27
N LYS A 43 -39.12 -12.47 -76.17
CA LYS A 43 -40.58 -12.40 -76.21
C LYS A 43 -41.07 -11.19 -76.98
N GLU A 44 -40.44 -10.03 -76.79
CA GLU A 44 -40.79 -8.80 -77.51
C GLU A 44 -40.50 -8.90 -79.03
N ALA A 45 -39.46 -9.65 -79.41
CA ALA A 45 -39.08 -9.86 -80.81
C ALA A 45 -39.86 -10.98 -81.53
N GLN A 46 -40.83 -11.63 -80.86
CA GLN A 46 -41.56 -12.79 -81.38
C GLN A 46 -42.37 -12.51 -82.65
N GLU A 47 -42.81 -11.27 -82.85
CA GLU A 47 -43.65 -10.87 -84.00
C GLU A 47 -42.85 -10.21 -85.12
N SER A 48 -41.60 -9.81 -84.90
CA SER A 48 -40.80 -8.95 -85.80
C SER A 48 -39.49 -9.55 -86.30
N ALA A 49 -39.02 -10.67 -85.73
CA ALA A 49 -37.71 -11.23 -86.04
C ALA A 49 -37.72 -12.17 -87.27
N GLU A 50 -36.72 -12.04 -88.13
CA GLU A 50 -36.43 -13.03 -89.17
C GLU A 50 -35.89 -14.34 -88.55
N HIS A 51 -35.99 -15.46 -89.28
CA HIS A 51 -35.60 -16.78 -88.79
C HIS A 51 -34.15 -16.82 -88.29
N ASP A 52 -33.23 -16.18 -89.01
CA ASP A 52 -31.81 -16.15 -88.65
C ASP A 52 -31.56 -15.33 -87.37
N GLU A 53 -32.23 -14.17 -87.21
CA GLU A 53 -32.16 -13.38 -85.97
C GLU A 53 -32.75 -14.10 -84.76
N TRP A 54 -33.83 -14.86 -84.97
CA TRP A 54 -34.43 -15.70 -83.93
C TRP A 54 -33.45 -16.78 -83.46
N THR A 55 -32.79 -17.48 -84.38
CA THR A 55 -31.79 -18.50 -84.03
C THR A 55 -30.60 -17.92 -83.27
N GLU A 56 -30.15 -16.71 -83.62
CA GLU A 56 -29.05 -16.04 -82.92
C GLU A 56 -29.45 -15.64 -81.49
N ARG A 57 -30.64 -15.06 -81.29
CA ARG A 57 -31.15 -14.69 -79.97
C ARG A 57 -31.32 -15.90 -79.05
N VAL A 58 -31.82 -17.02 -79.58
CA VAL A 58 -31.91 -18.29 -78.85
C VAL A 58 -30.52 -18.82 -78.47
N ALA A 59 -29.56 -18.78 -79.39
CA ALA A 59 -28.17 -19.20 -79.11
C ALA A 59 -27.52 -18.35 -78.01
N ARG A 60 -27.78 -17.02 -77.97
CA ARG A 60 -27.29 -16.12 -76.91
C ARG A 60 -27.90 -16.44 -75.54
N ILE A 61 -29.16 -16.84 -75.48
CA ILE A 61 -29.83 -17.29 -74.24
C ILE A 61 -29.25 -18.63 -73.79
N GLU A 62 -29.06 -19.59 -74.70
CA GLU A 62 -28.45 -20.87 -74.36
C GLU A 62 -27.01 -20.72 -73.84
N ALA A 63 -26.22 -19.81 -74.44
CA ALA A 63 -24.87 -19.50 -73.97
C ALA A 63 -24.89 -18.88 -72.56
N ALA A 64 -25.79 -17.93 -72.31
CA ALA A 64 -25.96 -17.34 -70.98
C ALA A 64 -26.45 -18.37 -69.95
N LYS A 65 -27.32 -19.30 -70.36
CA LYS A 65 -27.82 -20.40 -69.52
C LYS A 65 -26.70 -21.35 -69.15
N LYS A 66 -25.88 -21.77 -70.12
CA LYS A 66 -24.70 -22.61 -69.89
C LYS A 66 -23.72 -21.93 -68.92
N SER A 67 -23.50 -20.62 -69.07
CA SER A 67 -22.68 -19.85 -68.14
C SER A 67 -23.26 -19.87 -66.72
N LEU A 68 -24.57 -19.65 -66.54
CA LEU A 68 -25.21 -19.73 -65.23
C LEU A 68 -25.13 -21.15 -64.65
N ASP A 69 -25.43 -22.19 -65.43
CA ASP A 69 -25.41 -23.59 -65.00
C ASP A 69 -24.02 -23.99 -64.49
N THR A 70 -22.94 -23.58 -65.16
CA THR A 70 -21.57 -23.86 -64.68
C THR A 70 -21.29 -23.18 -63.34
N THR A 71 -21.75 -21.94 -63.13
CA THR A 71 -21.59 -21.26 -61.83
C THR A 71 -22.42 -21.93 -60.74
N MET A 72 -23.66 -22.31 -61.03
CA MET A 72 -24.57 -22.96 -60.09
C MET A 72 -24.09 -24.36 -59.69
N GLN A 73 -23.56 -25.16 -60.62
CA GLN A 73 -22.98 -26.47 -60.32
C GLN A 73 -21.85 -26.37 -59.28
N THR A 74 -21.03 -25.32 -59.34
CA THR A 74 -19.98 -25.11 -58.32
C THR A 74 -20.50 -24.65 -56.96
N LEU A 75 -21.66 -23.96 -56.93
CA LEU A 75 -22.27 -23.47 -55.69
C LEU A 75 -23.16 -24.51 -55.01
N LEU A 76 -23.76 -25.41 -55.80
CA LEU A 76 -24.62 -26.50 -55.34
C LEU A 76 -23.84 -27.79 -55.02
N ASP A 77 -22.56 -27.87 -55.36
CA ASP A 77 -21.71 -28.98 -54.95
C ASP A 77 -21.69 -29.12 -53.43
N GLN A 78 -22.10 -30.30 -52.93
CA GLN A 78 -22.20 -30.58 -51.50
C GLN A 78 -20.85 -30.38 -50.79
N THR A 79 -19.75 -30.73 -51.45
CA THR A 79 -18.41 -30.59 -50.84
C THR A 79 -18.04 -29.11 -50.67
N PHE A 80 -18.45 -28.25 -51.60
CA PHE A 80 -18.27 -26.81 -51.50
C PHE A 80 -19.08 -26.22 -50.33
N VAL A 81 -20.35 -26.62 -50.19
CA VAL A 81 -21.24 -26.16 -49.11
C VAL A 81 -20.70 -26.58 -47.74
N ASP A 82 -20.30 -27.84 -47.56
CA ASP A 82 -19.77 -28.35 -46.29
C ASP A 82 -18.48 -27.61 -45.89
N ASN A 83 -17.58 -27.36 -46.85
CA ASN A 83 -16.37 -26.58 -46.62
C ASN A 83 -16.67 -25.13 -46.22
N LEU A 84 -17.67 -24.49 -46.83
CA LEU A 84 -18.11 -23.15 -46.47
C LEU A 84 -18.67 -23.11 -45.04
N GLN A 85 -19.52 -24.07 -44.68
CA GLN A 85 -20.09 -24.18 -43.33
C GLN A 85 -19.00 -24.39 -42.26
N LEU A 86 -18.00 -25.22 -42.53
CA LEU A 86 -16.85 -25.43 -41.63
C LEU A 86 -16.06 -24.13 -41.44
N ARG A 87 -15.81 -23.37 -42.52
CA ARG A 87 -15.12 -22.07 -42.45
C ARG A 87 -15.90 -21.05 -41.62
N LEU A 88 -17.21 -20.92 -41.86
CA LEU A 88 -18.07 -20.01 -41.10
C LEU A 88 -18.11 -20.40 -39.62
N SER A 89 -18.19 -21.70 -39.32
CA SER A 89 -18.12 -22.22 -37.96
C SER A 89 -16.78 -21.89 -37.28
N LYS A 90 -15.65 -22.06 -37.99
CA LYS A 90 -14.32 -21.70 -37.50
C LYS A 90 -14.21 -20.21 -37.18
N ILE A 91 -14.73 -19.34 -38.04
CA ILE A 91 -14.75 -17.89 -37.83
C ILE A 91 -15.61 -17.52 -36.62
N ASN A 92 -16.80 -18.11 -36.50
CA ASN A 92 -17.69 -17.85 -35.38
C ASN A 92 -17.07 -18.30 -34.04
N ARG A 93 -16.42 -19.46 -34.02
CA ARG A 93 -15.64 -19.93 -32.86
C ARG A 93 -14.51 -18.95 -32.53
N HIS A 94 -13.75 -18.51 -33.53
CA HIS A 94 -12.66 -17.55 -33.32
C HIS A 94 -13.17 -16.19 -32.81
N LYS A 95 -14.30 -15.68 -33.32
CA LYS A 95 -14.96 -14.46 -32.81
C LYS A 95 -15.35 -14.61 -31.33
N LYS A 96 -15.98 -15.73 -30.96
CA LYS A 96 -16.34 -16.03 -29.57
C LYS A 96 -15.09 -16.13 -28.68
N TRP A 97 -14.07 -16.84 -29.14
CA TRP A 97 -12.79 -16.96 -28.43
C TRP A 97 -12.12 -15.60 -28.23
N ARG A 98 -12.03 -14.77 -29.27
CA ARG A 98 -11.42 -13.43 -29.20
C ARG A 98 -12.14 -12.54 -28.17
N LYS A 99 -13.47 -12.54 -28.16
CA LYS A 99 -14.26 -11.81 -27.14
C LYS A 99 -13.94 -12.29 -25.73
N LYS A 100 -13.93 -13.61 -25.49
CA LYS A 100 -13.58 -14.20 -24.19
C LYS A 100 -12.14 -13.86 -23.79
N HIS A 101 -11.20 -13.94 -24.72
CA HIS A 101 -9.78 -13.67 -24.49
C HIS A 101 -9.54 -12.21 -24.12
N ILE A 102 -10.13 -11.27 -24.86
CA ILE A 102 -10.07 -9.83 -24.54
C ILE A 102 -10.65 -9.56 -23.15
N LYS A 103 -11.83 -10.12 -22.83
CA LYS A 103 -12.44 -9.97 -21.51
C LYS A 103 -11.54 -10.52 -20.40
N LYS A 104 -10.91 -11.67 -20.60
CA LYS A 104 -9.95 -12.26 -19.65
C LYS A 104 -8.73 -11.35 -19.45
N LEU A 105 -8.16 -10.81 -20.52
CA LEU A 105 -7.03 -9.87 -20.44
C LEU A 105 -7.40 -8.59 -19.70
N GLN A 106 -8.60 -8.06 -19.95
CA GLN A 106 -9.12 -6.89 -19.26
C GLN A 106 -9.31 -7.16 -17.76
N MET A 107 -9.93 -8.28 -17.39
CA MET A 107 -10.06 -8.68 -15.99
C MET A 107 -8.70 -8.78 -15.27
N VAL A 108 -7.68 -9.34 -15.93
CA VAL A 108 -6.32 -9.42 -15.38
C VAL A 108 -5.70 -8.02 -15.23
N ARG A 109 -5.92 -7.12 -16.19
CA ARG A 109 -5.44 -5.74 -16.13
C ARG A 109 -6.09 -4.96 -14.99
N ASP A 110 -7.41 -5.07 -14.87
CA ASP A 110 -8.20 -4.42 -13.82
C ASP A 110 -7.79 -4.95 -12.44
N GLU A 111 -7.59 -6.26 -12.30
CA GLU A 111 -7.11 -6.86 -11.06
C GLU A 111 -5.71 -6.37 -10.67
N ARG A 112 -4.78 -6.30 -11.63
CA ARG A 112 -3.44 -5.70 -11.39
C ARG A 112 -3.56 -4.24 -10.99
N GLN A 113 -4.48 -3.49 -11.59
CA GLN A 113 -4.72 -2.09 -11.27
C GLN A 113 -5.25 -1.94 -9.84
N ARG A 114 -6.26 -2.73 -9.44
CA ARG A 114 -6.77 -2.75 -8.07
C ARG A 114 -5.67 -3.06 -7.05
N ARG A 115 -4.83 -4.06 -7.33
CA ARG A 115 -3.69 -4.40 -6.45
C ARG A 115 -2.70 -3.25 -6.31
N ARG A 116 -2.43 -2.51 -7.38
CA ARG A 116 -1.59 -1.30 -7.30
C ARG A 116 -2.27 -0.23 -6.46
N GLU A 117 -3.56 0.02 -6.68
CA GLU A 117 -4.32 1.01 -5.92
C GLU A 117 -4.38 0.67 -4.43
N THR A 118 -4.55 -0.60 -4.05
CA THR A 118 -4.48 -1.03 -2.65
C THR A 118 -3.09 -0.81 -2.07
N LEU A 119 -2.03 -1.14 -2.81
CA LEU A 119 -0.66 -0.89 -2.36
C LEU A 119 -0.38 0.60 -2.19
N HIS A 120 -0.81 1.44 -3.13
CA HIS A 120 -0.67 2.89 -3.03
C HIS A 120 -1.42 3.44 -1.82
N LYS A 121 -2.66 2.99 -1.56
CA LYS A 121 -3.41 3.36 -0.35
C LYS A 121 -2.67 2.99 0.93
N THR A 122 -2.16 1.77 1.03
CA THR A 122 -1.38 1.34 2.21
C THR A 122 -0.10 2.15 2.39
N ILE A 123 0.59 2.50 1.28
CA ILE A 123 1.77 3.37 1.32
C ILE A 123 1.40 4.77 1.82
N ASP A 124 0.30 5.32 1.32
CA ASP A 124 -0.17 6.65 1.71
C ASP A 124 -0.63 6.68 3.17
N GLU A 125 -1.37 5.68 3.62
CA GLU A 125 -1.74 5.48 5.03
C GLU A 125 -0.49 5.46 5.91
N TRP A 126 0.49 4.62 5.58
CA TRP A 126 1.75 4.55 6.33
C TRP A 126 2.52 5.88 6.36
N ARG A 127 2.53 6.62 5.25
CA ARG A 127 3.12 7.97 5.19
C ARG A 127 2.38 8.95 6.07
N THR A 128 1.06 8.95 6.06
CA THR A 128 0.25 9.84 6.90
C THR A 128 0.46 9.55 8.38
N GLU A 129 0.50 8.27 8.76
CA GLU A 129 0.81 7.86 10.13
C GLU A 129 2.21 8.31 10.56
N TRP A 130 3.20 8.15 9.68
CA TRP A 130 4.58 8.53 9.98
C TRP A 130 4.72 10.06 10.15
N ILE A 131 4.12 10.85 9.25
CA ILE A 131 4.07 12.31 9.36
C ILE A 131 3.34 12.72 10.65
N ALA A 132 2.22 12.07 10.99
CA ALA A 132 1.49 12.37 12.22
C ALA A 132 2.33 12.07 13.48
N LYS A 133 3.06 10.95 13.50
CA LYS A 133 4.00 10.59 14.58
C LYS A 133 5.12 11.63 14.70
N GLU A 134 5.74 12.01 13.59
CA GLU A 134 6.82 13.03 13.59
C GLU A 134 6.30 14.38 14.11
N LEU A 135 5.09 14.76 13.70
CA LEU A 135 4.49 16.02 14.07
C LEU A 135 4.05 16.02 15.56
N ALA A 136 3.56 14.90 16.07
CA ALA A 136 3.29 14.71 17.50
C ALA A 136 4.58 14.82 18.33
N LEU A 137 5.66 14.18 17.89
CA LEU A 137 6.97 14.26 18.55
C LEU A 137 7.50 15.70 18.57
N LYS A 138 7.39 16.44 17.46
CA LYS A 138 7.76 17.86 17.39
C LYS A 138 6.95 18.72 18.35
N ARG A 139 5.62 18.49 18.45
CA ARG A 139 4.76 19.20 19.40
C ARG A 139 5.14 18.90 20.85
N GLU A 140 5.42 17.64 21.18
CA GLU A 140 5.86 17.24 22.51
C GLU A 140 7.22 17.83 22.89
N GLN A 141 8.19 17.80 21.98
CA GLN A 141 9.47 18.49 22.17
C GLN A 141 9.28 19.99 22.38
N GLY A 142 8.35 20.62 21.65
CA GLY A 142 7.96 22.02 21.87
C GLY A 142 7.48 22.27 23.30
N ARG A 143 6.50 21.47 23.77
CA ARG A 143 5.99 21.56 25.16
C ARG A 143 7.10 21.36 26.19
N ARG A 144 7.97 20.37 25.99
CA ARG A 144 9.10 20.09 26.89
C ARG A 144 10.08 21.26 26.97
N ARG A 145 10.43 21.86 25.83
CA ARG A 145 11.31 23.05 25.79
C ARG A 145 10.69 24.24 26.52
N GLU A 146 9.38 24.46 26.37
CA GLU A 146 8.68 25.52 27.10
C GLU A 146 8.66 25.26 28.61
N ALA A 147 8.45 24.01 29.04
CA ALA A 147 8.55 23.63 30.44
C ALA A 147 9.97 23.84 30.99
N GLU A 148 11.00 23.40 30.26
CA GLU A 148 12.41 23.59 30.63
C GLU A 148 12.78 25.08 30.75
N LYS A 149 12.29 25.93 29.83
CA LYS A 149 12.49 27.39 29.92
C LYS A 149 11.87 27.97 31.19
N ARG A 150 10.64 27.61 31.54
CA ARG A 150 9.98 28.08 32.77
C ARG A 150 10.77 27.67 34.03
N VAL A 151 11.29 26.44 34.04
CA VAL A 151 12.16 25.97 35.14
C VAL A 151 13.45 26.80 35.21
N GLN A 152 14.11 27.03 34.08
CA GLN A 152 15.33 27.85 34.04
C GLN A 152 15.09 29.30 34.50
N GLU A 153 13.97 29.90 34.10
CA GLU A 153 13.58 31.25 34.54
C GLU A 153 13.34 31.31 36.05
N ALA A 154 12.63 30.32 36.61
CA ALA A 154 12.41 30.22 38.06
C ALA A 154 13.74 30.05 38.82
N GLU A 155 14.66 29.22 38.31
CA GLU A 155 16.00 29.04 38.91
C GLU A 155 16.84 30.31 38.84
N ALA A 156 16.81 31.03 37.72
CA ALA A 156 17.51 32.30 37.55
C ALA A 156 16.95 33.41 38.46
N ASN A 157 15.63 33.46 38.65
CA ASN A 157 15.01 34.41 39.57
C ASN A 157 15.40 34.10 41.02
N ARG A 158 15.44 32.81 41.39
CA ARG A 158 15.92 32.36 42.70
C ARG A 158 17.39 32.66 42.93
N SER A 159 18.26 32.47 41.93
CA SER A 159 19.69 32.79 42.09
C SER A 159 19.90 34.29 42.30
N LYS A 160 19.22 35.13 41.50
CA LYS A 160 19.22 36.59 41.67
C LYS A 160 18.72 37.00 43.05
N HIS A 161 17.60 36.41 43.50
CA HIS A 161 17.04 36.66 44.82
C HIS A 161 18.07 36.37 45.93
N ARG A 162 18.74 35.21 45.88
CA ARG A 162 19.80 34.82 46.84
C ARG A 162 21.00 35.75 46.83
N GLU A 163 21.41 36.23 45.66
CA GLU A 163 22.51 37.20 45.54
C GLU A 163 22.16 38.52 46.23
N LEU A 164 20.94 39.02 46.00
CA LEU A 164 20.42 40.21 46.67
C LEU A 164 20.33 40.00 48.19
N SER A 165 19.89 38.84 48.67
CA SER A 165 19.81 38.54 50.11
C SER A 165 21.20 38.59 50.74
N LYS A 166 22.19 37.96 50.10
CA LYS A 166 23.60 38.00 50.55
C LYS A 166 24.17 39.41 50.55
N LEU A 167 23.80 40.24 49.59
CA LEU A 167 24.23 41.64 49.54
C LEU A 167 23.63 42.44 50.69
N LEU A 168 22.33 42.26 50.96
CA LEU A 168 21.62 42.92 52.06
C LEU A 168 22.22 42.54 53.42
N GLU A 169 22.57 41.26 53.64
CA GLU A 169 23.31 40.84 54.83
C GLU A 169 24.68 41.52 54.98
N LYS A 170 25.43 41.65 53.87
CA LYS A 170 26.73 42.34 53.89
C LYS A 170 26.57 43.82 54.21
N VAL A 171 25.55 44.48 53.66
CA VAL A 171 25.24 45.89 53.92
C VAL A 171 24.85 46.10 55.40
N LYS A 172 24.05 45.19 55.97
CA LYS A 172 23.72 45.19 57.40
C LYS A 172 24.99 45.09 58.26
N LYS A 173 25.84 44.08 58.01
CA LYS A 173 27.12 43.89 58.72
C LYS A 173 28.05 45.10 58.62
N LEU A 174 28.14 45.73 57.44
CA LEU A 174 28.96 46.94 57.26
C LEU A 174 28.47 48.11 58.11
N ARG A 175 27.14 48.30 58.20
CA ARG A 175 26.56 49.37 59.02
C ARG A 175 26.72 49.09 60.51
N ASP A 176 26.58 47.84 60.94
CA ASP A 176 26.87 47.41 62.33
C ASP A 176 28.31 47.72 62.71
N LEU A 177 29.29 47.33 61.88
CA LEU A 177 30.71 47.61 62.12
C LEU A 177 31.02 49.12 62.16
N ARG A 178 30.36 49.92 61.32
CA ARG A 178 30.51 51.40 61.35
C ARG A 178 29.93 52.00 62.63
N ARG A 179 28.73 51.58 63.03
CA ARG A 179 28.12 52.01 64.30
C ARG A 179 28.98 51.60 65.49
N GLU A 180 29.49 50.38 65.52
CA GLU A 180 30.40 49.91 66.58
C GLU A 180 31.69 50.74 66.64
N ARG A 181 32.29 51.07 65.49
CA ARG A 181 33.47 51.95 65.44
C ARG A 181 33.17 53.31 66.04
N LEU A 182 32.09 53.95 65.61
CA LEU A 182 31.66 55.27 66.11
C LEU A 182 31.31 55.24 67.60
N LYS A 183 30.72 54.14 68.09
CA LYS A 183 30.50 53.92 69.53
C LYS A 183 31.81 53.86 70.32
N ARG A 184 32.84 53.20 69.78
CA ARG A 184 34.19 53.18 70.40
C ARG A 184 34.86 54.55 70.39
N GLU A 185 34.57 55.38 69.40
CA GLU A 185 35.03 56.77 69.29
C GLU A 185 34.22 57.75 70.18
N GLY A 186 33.22 57.26 70.92
CA GLY A 186 32.44 58.05 71.89
C GLY A 186 31.12 58.62 71.34
N HIS A 187 30.73 58.31 70.10
CA HIS A 187 29.45 58.71 69.54
C HIS A 187 28.32 57.77 70.00
N PHE A 188 27.27 58.33 70.62
CA PHE A 188 26.07 57.60 71.04
C PHE A 188 24.95 57.75 70.00
N PHE A 189 24.31 56.64 69.63
CA PHE A 189 23.20 56.61 68.67
C PHE A 189 21.89 56.39 69.43
N PRO A 190 20.90 57.28 69.32
CA PRO A 190 19.55 57.06 69.85
C PRO A 190 18.88 55.83 69.20
N GLU A 191 18.13 55.04 69.97
CA GLU A 191 17.34 53.88 69.48
C GLU A 191 16.23 54.28 68.49
N GLU A 192 15.82 55.55 68.49
CA GLU A 192 14.76 56.06 67.61
C GLU A 192 15.23 56.24 66.14
N ASP A 193 16.54 56.28 65.88
CA ASP A 193 17.14 56.40 64.52
C ASP A 193 17.41 55.04 63.84
N ASP A 194 16.57 54.05 64.14
CA ASP A 194 16.66 52.68 63.60
C ASP A 194 15.80 52.45 62.35
N GLU A 195 15.31 53.51 61.69
CA GLU A 195 14.59 53.41 60.42
C GLU A 195 15.29 52.54 59.37
N PHE A 196 16.62 52.61 59.31
CA PHE A 196 17.41 51.73 58.44
C PHE A 196 17.29 50.26 58.83
N PHE A 197 17.40 49.93 60.12
CA PHE A 197 17.33 48.55 60.60
C PHE A 197 15.92 47.99 60.50
N ASN A 198 14.91 48.81 60.76
CA ASN A 198 13.50 48.46 60.57
C ASN A 198 13.20 48.21 59.09
N LYS A 199 13.71 49.06 58.19
CA LYS A 199 13.56 48.88 56.74
C LYS A 199 14.33 47.67 56.22
N VAL A 200 15.54 47.42 56.73
CA VAL A 200 16.34 46.24 56.40
C VAL A 200 15.71 44.96 56.95
N ALA A 201 15.10 45.01 58.14
CA ALA A 201 14.35 43.90 58.71
C ALA A 201 13.09 43.58 57.89
N SER A 202 12.30 44.60 57.56
CA SER A 202 11.13 44.47 56.66
C SER A 202 11.54 43.87 55.31
N LEU A 203 12.58 44.44 54.67
CA LEU A 203 13.09 43.92 53.39
C LEU A 203 13.61 42.49 53.54
N ASN A 204 14.29 42.15 54.63
CA ASN A 204 14.79 40.81 54.85
C ASN A 204 13.67 39.79 55.10
N ASP A 205 12.58 40.19 55.75
CA ASP A 205 11.41 39.34 55.95
C ASP A 205 10.59 39.19 54.66
N GLU A 206 10.43 40.27 53.89
CA GLU A 206 9.89 40.22 52.51
C GLU A 206 10.71 39.29 51.62
N MET A 207 12.04 39.38 51.68
CA MET A 207 12.94 38.49 50.95
C MET A 207 12.82 37.03 51.40
N LYS A 208 12.66 36.75 52.70
CA LYS A 208 12.43 35.37 53.16
C LYS A 208 11.10 34.80 52.67
N ILE A 209 10.05 35.62 52.65
CA ILE A 209 8.74 35.22 52.11
C ILE A 209 8.86 34.91 50.62
N GLU A 210 9.55 35.77 49.87
CA GLU A 210 9.77 35.59 48.43
C GLU A 210 10.67 34.38 48.13
N GLU A 211 11.71 34.14 48.94
CA GLU A 211 12.54 32.94 48.84
C GLU A 211 11.73 31.67 49.11
N ALA A 212 10.86 31.67 50.12
CA ALA A 212 9.97 30.55 50.39
C ALA A 212 8.99 30.30 49.23
N ARG A 213 8.47 31.36 48.60
CA ARG A 213 7.61 31.27 47.42
C ARG A 213 8.35 30.66 46.22
N LEU A 214 9.57 31.13 45.94
CA LEU A 214 10.42 30.61 44.86
C LEU A 214 10.86 29.17 45.11
N ASP A 215 11.09 28.78 46.37
CA ASP A 215 11.40 27.41 46.76
C ASP A 215 10.19 26.48 46.58
N GLN A 216 8.98 26.93 46.92
CA GLN A 216 7.74 26.20 46.64
C GLN A 216 7.51 26.04 45.13
N GLU A 217 7.70 27.09 44.34
CA GLU A 217 7.55 27.06 42.88
C GLU A 217 8.55 26.09 42.23
N ARG A 218 9.80 26.09 42.70
CA ARG A 218 10.84 25.15 42.25
C ARG A 218 10.54 23.71 42.67
N ASN A 219 10.04 23.49 43.89
CA ASN A 219 9.66 22.15 44.34
C ASN A 219 8.46 21.63 43.53
N ALA A 220 7.46 22.46 43.26
CA ALA A 220 6.33 22.11 42.40
C ALA A 220 6.78 21.81 40.96
N ALA A 221 7.70 22.61 40.40
CA ALA A 221 8.25 22.37 39.07
C ALA A 221 9.11 21.09 39.00
N ALA A 222 9.90 20.80 40.04
CA ALA A 222 10.67 19.57 40.16
C ALA A 222 9.77 18.34 40.34
N GLU A 223 8.70 18.47 41.12
CA GLU A 223 7.69 17.43 41.31
C GLU A 223 6.91 17.15 40.02
N HIS A 224 6.53 18.20 39.28
CA HIS A 224 5.93 18.05 37.94
C HIS A 224 6.87 17.27 37.00
N LYS A 225 8.15 17.65 36.95
CA LYS A 225 9.16 16.95 36.13
C LYS A 225 9.37 15.49 36.58
N ARG A 226 9.31 15.22 37.89
CA ARG A 226 9.39 13.86 38.44
C ARG A 226 8.17 13.03 38.06
N ASN A 227 6.97 13.61 38.13
CA ASN A 227 5.72 12.97 37.74
C ASN A 227 5.69 12.67 36.23
N GLU A 228 6.16 13.60 35.40
CA GLU A 228 6.34 13.38 33.95
C GLU A 228 7.34 12.25 33.68
N ALA A 229 8.47 12.20 34.39
CA ALA A 229 9.45 11.12 34.25
C ALA A 229 8.89 9.76 34.69
N MET A 230 8.09 9.72 35.77
CA MET A 230 7.39 8.50 36.18
C MET A 230 6.34 8.06 35.16
N ASP A 231 5.56 8.98 34.58
CA ASP A 231 4.57 8.68 33.54
C ASP A 231 5.23 8.13 32.28
N VAL A 232 6.36 8.71 31.86
CA VAL A 232 7.17 8.18 30.74
C VAL A 232 7.68 6.77 31.07
N GLY A 233 8.25 6.55 32.25
CA GLY A 233 8.74 5.23 32.65
C GLY A 233 7.61 4.20 32.91
N MET A 234 6.40 4.66 33.23
CA MET A 234 5.22 3.81 33.34
C MET A 234 4.72 3.39 31.96
N LYS A 235 4.65 4.30 31.00
CA LYS A 235 4.33 4.00 29.59
C LYS A 235 5.38 3.11 28.92
N GLU A 236 6.65 3.27 29.28
CA GLU A 236 7.74 2.42 28.79
C GLU A 236 7.62 1.00 29.35
N ARG A 237 7.37 0.85 30.66
CA ARG A 237 7.04 -0.44 31.26
C ARG A 237 5.75 -1.04 30.70
N GLU A 238 4.74 -0.25 30.39
CA GLU A 238 3.49 -0.70 29.76
C GLU A 238 3.72 -1.20 28.32
N LYS A 239 4.68 -0.61 27.59
CA LYS A 239 5.14 -1.14 26.29
C LYS A 239 5.94 -2.43 26.44
N GLU A 240 6.77 -2.57 27.47
CA GLU A 240 7.41 -3.85 27.83
C GLU A 240 6.37 -4.91 28.25
N ARG A 241 5.21 -4.45 28.74
CA ARG A 241 4.06 -5.26 29.13
C ARG A 241 3.13 -5.63 27.97
N ASP A 242 3.68 -5.91 26.80
CA ASP A 242 2.91 -6.52 25.71
C ASP A 242 2.36 -7.87 26.22
N PRO A 243 1.03 -8.08 26.28
CA PRO A 243 0.44 -9.33 26.75
C PRO A 243 0.96 -10.56 25.99
N VAL A 244 1.36 -10.37 24.73
CA VAL A 244 2.00 -11.40 23.91
C VAL A 244 3.41 -11.68 24.42
N TYR A 245 4.20 -10.64 24.70
CA TYR A 245 5.54 -10.78 25.27
C TYR A 245 5.50 -11.41 26.67
N GLU A 246 4.64 -10.92 27.58
CA GLU A 246 4.45 -11.49 28.91
C GLU A 246 4.03 -12.97 28.84
N TYR A 247 3.22 -13.35 27.84
CA TYR A 247 2.82 -14.72 27.64
C TYR A 247 4.01 -15.63 27.30
N TRP A 248 4.89 -15.23 26.37
CA TRP A 248 6.07 -16.02 25.99
C TRP A 248 7.18 -15.97 27.04
N HIS A 249 7.38 -14.82 27.69
CA HIS A 249 8.40 -14.60 28.71
C HIS A 249 8.20 -15.49 29.95
N LYS A 250 6.96 -15.92 30.26
CA LYS A 250 6.69 -16.92 31.32
C LYS A 250 7.42 -18.24 31.13
N ALA A 251 7.76 -18.61 29.89
CA ALA A 251 8.53 -19.82 29.60
C ALA A 251 9.98 -19.77 30.10
N GLU A 252 10.53 -18.57 30.32
CA GLU A 252 11.92 -18.40 30.76
C GLU A 252 12.10 -18.67 32.26
N PHE A 253 11.03 -18.53 33.05
CA PHE A 253 11.08 -18.62 34.51
C PHE A 253 10.39 -19.88 35.07
N ASP A 254 9.65 -20.62 34.24
CA ASP A 254 8.88 -21.77 34.66
C ASP A 254 8.83 -22.85 33.56
N ILE A 255 9.33 -24.03 33.91
CA ILE A 255 9.40 -25.19 33.00
C ILE A 255 8.01 -25.69 32.59
N ASP A 256 7.02 -25.56 33.46
CA ASP A 256 5.64 -25.98 33.17
C ASP A 256 5.01 -25.05 32.12
N ASN A 257 5.27 -23.74 32.24
CA ASN A 257 4.88 -22.76 31.23
C ASN A 257 5.59 -23.00 29.91
N LEU A 258 6.90 -23.28 29.92
CA LEU A 258 7.66 -23.62 28.70
C LEU A 258 7.04 -24.83 27.96
N ILE A 259 6.71 -25.90 28.69
CA ILE A 259 6.09 -27.10 28.11
C ILE A 259 4.70 -26.78 27.53
N SER A 260 3.87 -26.01 28.24
CA SER A 260 2.53 -25.61 27.80
C SER A 260 2.58 -24.80 26.50
N ILE A 261 3.43 -23.78 26.49
CA ILE A 261 3.70 -22.87 25.38
C ILE A 261 4.20 -23.66 24.16
N ARG A 262 5.11 -24.63 24.37
CA ARG A 262 5.61 -25.50 23.31
C ARG A 262 4.50 -26.37 22.70
N ARG A 263 3.66 -27.01 23.52
CA ARG A 263 2.55 -27.84 23.05
C ARG A 263 1.54 -27.06 22.21
N GLN A 264 1.32 -25.79 22.54
CA GLN A 264 0.44 -24.93 21.76
C GLN A 264 1.02 -24.59 20.39
N TRP A 265 2.33 -24.37 20.29
CA TRP A 265 3.01 -24.24 18.99
C TRP A 265 2.95 -25.53 18.17
N ASP A 266 3.12 -26.68 18.82
CA ASP A 266 3.10 -27.98 18.15
C ASP A 266 1.75 -28.24 17.44
N ALA A 267 0.65 -27.63 17.91
CA ALA A 267 -0.66 -27.70 17.26
C ALA A 267 -0.73 -27.00 15.88
N PHE A 268 0.16 -26.04 15.61
CA PHE A 268 0.24 -25.34 14.32
C PHE A 268 1.24 -25.98 13.35
N LEU A 269 2.04 -26.94 13.82
CA LEU A 269 3.04 -27.64 13.01
C LEU A 269 2.50 -28.97 12.43
N VAL A 270 1.31 -29.41 12.84
CA VAL A 270 0.73 -30.70 12.46
C VAL A 270 -0.73 -30.55 12.00
N VAL A 271 -1.11 -31.26 10.93
CA VAL A 271 -2.50 -31.28 10.42
C VAL A 271 -3.43 -32.00 11.41
N PRO A 272 -4.65 -31.48 11.69
CA PRO A 272 -5.59 -32.10 12.62
C PRO A 272 -5.90 -33.55 12.23
N GLY A 273 -5.78 -34.49 13.18
CA GLY A 273 -6.12 -35.92 13.00
C GLY A 273 -4.93 -36.89 12.96
N THR A 274 -3.70 -36.41 13.20
CA THR A 274 -2.52 -37.30 13.23
C THR A 274 -2.42 -38.01 14.59
N ILE A 275 -2.73 -39.31 14.62
CA ILE A 275 -2.63 -40.15 15.82
C ILE A 275 -1.15 -40.28 16.21
N GLY A 276 -0.81 -39.89 17.45
CA GLY A 276 0.57 -39.94 17.95
C GLY A 276 1.37 -38.64 17.79
N SER A 277 0.72 -37.48 17.65
CA SER A 277 1.39 -36.17 17.70
C SER A 277 1.89 -35.81 19.10
N SER A 278 2.88 -36.58 19.57
CA SER A 278 4.00 -36.08 20.34
C SER A 278 5.23 -36.79 19.77
N CYS A 279 6.01 -36.11 18.93
CA CYS A 279 7.39 -36.49 18.66
C CYS A 279 8.10 -35.24 18.13
N VAL A 280 8.93 -34.65 18.98
CA VAL A 280 10.07 -33.83 18.52
C VAL A 280 10.80 -34.64 17.44
N PRO A 281 11.23 -34.02 16.32
CA PRO A 281 12.01 -34.73 15.31
C PRO A 281 13.17 -35.46 15.98
N PRO A 282 13.40 -36.75 15.66
CA PRO A 282 14.47 -37.54 16.29
C PRO A 282 15.88 -37.01 15.97
N SER A 283 15.99 -36.00 15.10
CA SER A 283 17.22 -35.29 14.78
C SER A 283 16.98 -33.78 14.67
N PHE A 284 17.97 -32.98 15.08
CA PHE A 284 17.96 -31.53 14.96
C PHE A 284 17.72 -31.11 13.50
N VAL A 285 16.83 -30.14 13.28
CA VAL A 285 16.55 -29.55 11.96
C VAL A 285 17.36 -28.27 11.87
N ASP A 286 18.38 -28.25 11.01
CA ASP A 286 19.18 -27.06 10.79
C ASP A 286 18.33 -25.94 10.17
N PRO A 287 18.23 -24.76 10.82
CA PRO A 287 17.53 -23.63 10.24
C PRO A 287 18.29 -23.10 9.02
N SER A 288 17.58 -22.73 7.95
CA SER A 288 18.21 -22.12 6.78
C SER A 288 18.89 -20.79 7.14
N PRO A 289 20.19 -20.60 6.88
CA PRO A 289 20.86 -19.34 7.20
C PRO A 289 20.39 -18.16 6.33
N PRO A 290 20.34 -16.93 6.88
CA PRO A 290 20.43 -16.56 8.29
C PRO A 290 19.03 -16.38 8.91
N ALA A 291 18.65 -17.25 9.85
CA ALA A 291 17.36 -17.17 10.52
C ALA A 291 17.27 -16.05 11.59
N ASN A 292 18.40 -15.56 12.14
CA ASN A 292 18.45 -14.34 12.97
C ASN A 292 19.92 -13.86 13.15
N TYR A 293 20.17 -12.56 12.95
CA TYR A 293 21.48 -11.92 13.15
C TYR A 293 22.00 -11.99 14.60
N VAL A 294 21.10 -11.99 15.60
CA VAL A 294 21.44 -12.05 17.03
C VAL A 294 22.07 -13.40 17.41
N TRP A 295 21.61 -14.50 16.81
CA TRP A 295 22.17 -15.83 17.06
C TRP A 295 23.52 -16.02 16.36
N ALA A 296 23.69 -15.43 15.18
CA ALA A 296 24.95 -15.48 14.44
C ALA A 296 26.12 -14.79 15.19
N SER A 297 25.83 -13.74 15.97
CA SER A 297 26.85 -13.05 16.77
C SER A 297 27.37 -13.85 17.97
N CYS A 298 26.67 -14.89 18.42
CA CYS A 298 27.12 -15.74 19.54
C CYS A 298 28.06 -16.88 19.11
N LEU A 299 28.13 -17.20 17.81
CA LEU A 299 28.98 -18.27 17.27
C LEU A 299 30.42 -17.82 16.97
N THR A 300 30.71 -16.51 17.03
CA THR A 300 32.04 -15.95 16.72
C THR A 300 32.97 -15.84 17.93
N HIS A 301 32.58 -16.35 19.11
CA HIS A 301 33.39 -16.31 20.33
C HIS A 301 33.99 -17.67 20.73
N GLY A 302 34.04 -18.64 19.82
CA GLY A 302 34.47 -20.02 20.13
C GLY A 302 35.55 -20.62 19.23
N LEU A 303 36.38 -19.82 18.57
CA LEU A 303 37.55 -20.32 17.84
C LEU A 303 38.80 -19.47 18.16
N ASN A 304 39.42 -19.80 19.28
CA ASN A 304 40.88 -19.82 19.41
C ASN A 304 41.30 -21.29 19.49
#